data_AF-A0A651FVT8-F1
#
_entry.id   AF-A0A651FVT8-F1
#
_cell.length_a   1.000
_cell.length_b   1.000
_cell.length_c   1.000
_cell.angle_alpha   90.00
_cell.angle_beta   90.00
_cell.angle_gamma   90.00
#
_symmetry.space_group_name_H-M   'P 1'
#
loop_
_entity.id
_entity.type
_entity.pdbx_description
1 polymer ?
#
loop_
_entity_poly.entity_id
_entity_poly.type
_entity_poly.pdbx_seq_one_letter_code
_entity_poly.pdbx_strand_id
1 'polypeptide(L)'
;MRLMPTDDKHAIASLRSQKPYRDVSPDRVETARYIAALTAEMSVMARHAKLPLLSYFLEMARIEAAEAASPKRRSGRAARERQPIEPGSDA
;
A
#
# COMPACT_ATOMS: atom_id res chain seq x y z
N MET A 1 -54.31 -3.20 39.60
CA MET A 1 -52.98 -3.82 39.72
C MET A 1 -52.87 -4.90 38.65
N ARG A 2 -52.16 -4.63 37.55
CA ARG A 2 -51.90 -5.60 36.47
C ARG A 2 -50.42 -5.48 36.13
N LEU A 3 -49.65 -6.50 36.51
CA LEU A 3 -48.23 -6.62 36.15
C LEU A 3 -48.12 -6.75 34.62
N MET A 4 -47.25 -5.98 34.02
CA MET A 4 -46.73 -6.22 32.66
C MET A 4 -45.51 -7.14 32.78
N PRO A 5 -45.41 -8.25 32.03
CA PRO A 5 -44.19 -9.05 31.96
C PRO A 5 -43.12 -8.30 31.15
N THR A 6 -41.93 -8.18 31.72
CA THR A 6 -40.72 -7.69 31.02
C THR A 6 -40.15 -8.79 30.15
N ASP A 7 -40.57 -8.88 28.90
CA ASP A 7 -39.90 -9.69 27.87
C ASP A 7 -38.82 -8.87 27.15
N ASP A 8 -37.82 -8.40 27.91
CA ASP A 8 -36.56 -7.88 27.37
C ASP A 8 -35.64 -9.05 26.99
N LYS A 9 -36.06 -9.86 26.01
CA LYS A 9 -35.22 -10.91 25.39
C LYS A 9 -34.83 -10.60 23.95
N HIS A 10 -35.23 -9.45 23.41
CA HIS A 10 -34.86 -9.05 22.06
C HIS A 10 -33.73 -8.01 21.97
N ALA A 11 -33.26 -7.47 23.11
CA ALA A 11 -32.20 -6.45 23.12
C ALA A 11 -30.77 -7.00 22.88
N ILE A 12 -30.56 -8.32 22.88
CA ILE A 12 -29.23 -8.96 22.75
C ILE A 12 -28.95 -9.62 21.39
N ALA A 13 -29.86 -9.50 20.42
CA ALA A 13 -29.68 -10.08 19.08
C ALA A 13 -29.16 -9.12 18.01
N SER A 14 -28.88 -7.84 18.34
CA SER A 14 -28.44 -6.83 17.38
C SER A 14 -26.95 -6.46 17.47
N LEU A 15 -26.12 -7.31 18.09
CA LEU A 15 -24.65 -7.12 18.18
C LEU A 15 -23.85 -8.05 17.23
N ARG A 16 -24.50 -8.67 16.25
CA ARG A 16 -23.85 -9.55 15.24
C ARG A 16 -23.93 -9.00 13.81
N SER A 17 -23.74 -7.70 13.65
CA SER A 17 -23.38 -7.14 12.34
C SER A 17 -22.45 -5.96 12.46
N GLN A 18 -21.37 -6.11 13.24
CA GLN A 18 -20.17 -5.34 12.96
C GLN A 18 -19.56 -5.93 11.69
N LYS A 19 -20.06 -5.47 10.54
CA LYS A 19 -19.33 -5.55 9.28
C LYS A 19 -17.95 -4.97 9.58
N PRO A 20 -16.85 -5.74 9.47
CA PRO A 20 -15.54 -5.18 9.75
C PRO A 20 -15.41 -3.96 8.86
N TYR A 21 -15.13 -2.81 9.48
CA TYR A 21 -14.77 -1.60 8.77
C TYR A 21 -13.56 -2.02 7.93
N ARG A 22 -13.81 -2.33 6.64
CA ARG A 22 -12.72 -2.59 5.70
C ARG A 22 -11.82 -1.39 5.86
N ASP A 23 -10.57 -1.63 6.21
CA ASP A 23 -9.55 -0.60 6.20
C ASP A 23 -9.57 0.00 4.78
N VAL A 24 -10.27 1.13 4.60
CA VAL A 24 -10.37 1.86 3.33
C VAL A 24 -9.10 2.69 3.16
N SER A 25 -7.98 2.21 3.69
CA SER A 25 -6.67 2.76 3.39
C SER A 25 -6.50 2.72 1.87
N PRO A 26 -6.29 3.88 1.22
CA PRO A 26 -6.16 3.92 -0.23
C PRO A 26 -5.03 2.99 -0.65
N ASP A 27 -5.21 2.28 -1.77
CA ASP A 27 -4.19 1.39 -2.30
C ASP A 27 -2.87 2.16 -2.39
N ARG A 28 -1.85 1.70 -1.66
CA ARG A 28 -0.57 2.39 -1.53
C ARG A 28 0.10 2.54 -2.90
N VAL A 29 -0.06 1.56 -3.78
CA VAL A 29 0.48 1.60 -5.13
C VAL A 29 -0.21 2.69 -5.95
N GLU A 30 -1.53 2.74 -5.88
CA GLU A 30 -2.32 3.75 -6.60
C GLU A 30 -2.07 5.15 -6.06
N THR A 31 -1.93 5.28 -4.74
CA THR A 31 -1.55 6.54 -4.08
C THR A 31 -0.17 7.01 -4.57
N ALA A 32 0.81 6.11 -4.65
CA ALA A 32 2.14 6.43 -5.15
C ALA A 32 2.12 6.85 -6.63
N ARG A 33 1.32 6.17 -7.48
CA ARG A 33 1.12 6.59 -8.88
C ARG A 33 0.52 7.98 -9.00
N TYR A 34 -0.50 8.26 -8.19
CA TYR A 34 -1.15 9.56 -8.17
C TYR A 34 -0.16 10.67 -7.78
N ILE A 35 0.63 10.44 -6.73
CA ILE A 35 1.67 11.39 -6.30
C ILE A 35 2.70 11.60 -7.42
N ALA A 36 3.15 10.54 -8.10
CA ALA A 36 4.09 10.65 -9.21
C ALA A 36 3.53 11.49 -10.38
N ALA A 37 2.26 11.31 -10.73
CA ALA A 37 1.61 12.11 -11.77
C ALA A 37 1.51 13.59 -11.37
N LEU A 38 0.99 13.86 -10.17
CA LEU A 38 0.78 15.22 -9.67
C LEU A 38 2.10 16.01 -9.55
N THR A 39 3.14 15.39 -9.00
CA THR A 39 4.45 16.01 -8.83
C THR A 39 5.13 16.32 -10.17
N ALA A 40 4.86 15.53 -11.22
CA ALA A 40 5.34 15.82 -12.58
C ALA A 40 4.76 17.13 -13.11
N GLU A 41 3.43 17.30 -13.02
CA GLU A 41 2.74 18.51 -13.46
C GLU A 41 3.21 19.75 -12.69
N MET A 42 3.27 19.63 -11.36
CA MET A 42 3.75 20.71 -10.49
C MET A 42 5.20 21.10 -10.80
N SER A 43 6.06 20.12 -11.13
CA SER A 43 7.46 20.40 -11.47
C SER A 43 7.58 21.24 -12.74
N VAL A 44 6.75 20.96 -13.75
CA VAL A 44 6.65 21.79 -14.96
C VAL A 44 6.23 23.21 -14.60
N MET A 45 5.17 23.37 -13.80
CA MET A 45 4.72 24.69 -13.34
C MET A 45 5.82 25.45 -12.57
N ALA A 46 6.55 24.76 -11.69
CA ALA A 46 7.65 25.35 -10.92
C ALA A 46 8.82 25.82 -11.82
N ARG A 47 9.14 25.09 -12.90
CA ARG A 47 10.12 25.53 -13.90
C ARG A 47 9.67 26.81 -14.60
N HIS A 48 8.41 26.86 -15.04
CA HIS A 48 7.84 28.07 -15.67
C HIS A 48 7.83 29.27 -14.72
N ALA A 49 7.55 29.05 -13.44
CA ALA A 49 7.57 30.07 -12.41
C ALA A 49 9.00 30.47 -11.94
N LYS A 50 10.06 29.90 -12.53
CA LYS A 50 11.46 30.12 -12.13
C LYS A 50 11.73 29.80 -10.66
N LEU A 51 11.15 28.70 -10.15
CA LEU A 51 11.37 28.17 -8.80
C LEU A 51 12.24 26.90 -8.86
N PRO A 52 13.56 27.02 -9.09
CA PRO A 52 14.42 25.87 -9.41
C PRO A 52 14.52 24.86 -8.26
N LEU A 53 14.63 25.33 -7.01
CA LEU A 53 14.70 24.45 -5.84
C LEU A 53 13.41 23.65 -5.65
N LEU A 54 12.26 24.28 -5.88
CA LEU A 54 10.97 23.59 -5.79
C LEU A 54 10.82 22.53 -6.91
N SER A 55 11.18 22.87 -8.15
CA SER A 55 11.18 21.90 -9.25
C SER A 55 12.08 20.71 -8.95
N TYR A 56 13.26 20.94 -8.36
CA TYR A 56 14.14 19.87 -7.93
C TYR A 56 13.46 18.92 -6.92
N PHE A 57 12.86 19.46 -5.86
CA PHE A 57 12.16 18.62 -4.87
C PHE A 57 10.98 17.85 -5.46
N LEU A 58 10.23 18.48 -6.38
CA LEU A 58 9.11 17.83 -7.05
C LEU A 58 9.57 16.68 -7.96
N GLU A 59 10.69 16.83 -8.67
CA GLU A 59 11.28 15.70 -9.42
C GLU A 59 11.77 14.58 -8.52
N MET A 60 12.40 14.91 -7.38
CA MET A 60 12.84 13.88 -6.43
C MET A 60 11.63 13.11 -5.85
N ALA A 61 10.59 13.83 -5.43
CA ALA A 61 9.35 13.23 -4.94
C ALA A 61 8.68 12.36 -6.02
N ARG A 62 8.71 12.79 -7.29
CA ARG A 62 8.20 12.02 -8.43
C ARG A 62 8.92 10.69 -8.58
N ILE A 63 10.25 10.70 -8.54
CA ILE A 63 11.08 9.50 -8.67
C ILE A 63 10.77 8.53 -7.53
N GLU A 64 10.76 9.00 -6.28
CA GLU A 64 10.47 8.17 -5.11
C GLU A 64 9.07 7.54 -5.18
N ALA A 65 8.07 8.32 -5.59
CA ALA A 65 6.71 7.84 -5.76
C ALA A 65 6.59 6.82 -6.91
N ALA A 66 7.29 7.02 -8.03
CA ALA A 66 7.32 6.07 -9.14
C ALA A 66 8.01 4.74 -8.77
N GLU A 67 9.06 4.80 -7.95
CA GLU A 67 9.72 3.60 -7.40
C GLU A 67 8.79 2.85 -6.44
N ALA A 68 8.07 3.56 -5.58
CA ALA A 68 7.08 2.97 -4.67
C ALA A 68 5.88 2.36 -5.41
N ALA A 69 5.50 2.91 -6.56
CA ALA A 69 4.45 2.39 -7.43
C ALA A 69 4.89 1.18 -8.27
N SER A 70 6.20 0.95 -8.40
CA SER A 70 6.73 -0.16 -9.17
C SER A 70 6.59 -1.46 -8.38
N PRO A 71 5.96 -2.51 -8.94
CA PRO A 71 5.96 -3.81 -8.29
C PRO A 71 7.42 -4.23 -8.14
N LYS A 72 7.88 -4.35 -6.88
CA LYS A 72 9.21 -4.84 -6.55
C LYS A 72 9.29 -6.26 -7.10
N ARG A 73 9.73 -6.41 -8.35
CA ARG A 73 10.11 -7.70 -8.89
C ARG A 73 11.12 -8.22 -7.89
N ARG A 74 10.76 -9.26 -7.14
CA ARG A 74 11.69 -10.01 -6.29
C ARG A 74 12.82 -10.45 -7.22
N SER A 75 13.85 -9.62 -7.33
CA SER A 75 15.02 -9.87 -8.13
C SER A 75 15.81 -10.96 -7.41
N GLY A 76 15.46 -12.22 -7.72
CA GLY A 76 16.47 -13.24 -8.00
C GLY A 76 17.19 -13.92 -6.84
N ARG A 77 16.70 -13.91 -5.59
CA ARG A 77 17.30 -14.75 -4.52
C ARG A 77 16.91 -16.24 -4.56
N ALA A 78 15.98 -16.65 -5.42
CA ALA A 78 15.47 -18.03 -5.43
C ALA A 78 16.08 -18.98 -6.49
N ALA A 79 17.01 -18.52 -7.33
CA ALA A 79 17.50 -19.33 -8.47
C ALA A 79 19.00 -19.70 -8.42
N ARG A 80 19.74 -19.35 -7.35
CA ARG A 80 21.16 -19.76 -7.20
C ARG A 80 21.44 -20.72 -6.05
N GLU A 81 20.42 -21.15 -5.30
CA GLU A 81 20.59 -21.97 -4.09
C GLU A 81 19.95 -23.37 -4.21
N ARG A 82 20.15 -24.02 -5.37
CA ARG A 82 19.87 -25.46 -5.58
C ARG A 82 20.90 -26.13 -6.49
N GLN A 83 22.19 -25.95 -6.19
CA GLN A 83 23.17 -26.95 -6.58
C GLN A 83 23.70 -27.59 -5.29
N PRO A 84 23.17 -28.76 -4.90
CA PRO A 84 23.81 -29.60 -3.91
C PRO A 84 25.10 -30.18 -4.52
N ILE A 85 26.20 -29.89 -3.83
CA ILE A 85 27.45 -30.65 -3.76
C ILE A 85 27.22 -32.18 -3.74
N GLU A 86 27.89 -32.90 -4.65
CA GLU A 86 28.16 -34.36 -4.50
C GLU A 86 29.64 -34.51 -4.11
N PRO A 87 29.95 -34.95 -2.87
CA PRO A 87 31.31 -35.28 -2.45
C PRO A 87 31.59 -36.77 -2.72
N GLY A 88 32.64 -37.06 -3.51
CA GLY A 88 33.38 -38.33 -3.48
C GLY A 88 32.61 -39.62 -3.80
N SER A 89 32.78 -40.14 -5.02
CA SER A 89 32.72 -41.58 -5.27
C SER A 89 34.14 -42.05 -5.58
N ASP A 90 34.84 -42.55 -4.57
CA ASP A 90 36.00 -43.42 -4.78
C ASP A 90 35.55 -44.66 -5.55
N ALA A 91 36.23 -44.93 -6.67
CA ALA A 91 36.49 -46.26 -7.22
C ALA A 91 37.73 -46.19 -8.13
#